data_AF-A0A6M0JY13-F1
#
_entry.id   AF-A0A6M0JY13-F1
#
_cell.length_a   1.000
_cell.length_b   1.000
_cell.length_c   1.000
_cell.angle_alpha   90.00
_cell.angle_beta   90.00
_cell.angle_gamma   90.00
#
_symmetry.space_group_name_H-M   'P 1'
#
loop_
_entity.id
_entity.type
_entity.pdbx_description
1 polymer ?
#
loop_
_entity_poly.entity_id
_entity_poly.type
_entity_poly.pdbx_seq_one_letter_code
_entity_poly.pdbx_strand_id
1 'polypeptide(L)'
;MRLVIILIAIGWGISAVWAFAWSASKSRDAKLTAAYILLWPLVAVILLLNEPVPLWLSVPVIFGFLPWLLAGPHLSAILTDSSASQPDEIIGIPRSYWKWGGLAAVLLGLLFDGYA
;
A
#
# COMPACT_ATOMS: atom_id res chain seq x y z
N MET A 1 -18.69 -17.83 -3.10
CA MET A 1 -17.41 -17.12 -3.35
C MET A 1 -17.59 -15.64 -3.64
N ARG A 2 -18.36 -15.23 -4.66
CA ARG A 2 -18.57 -13.81 -5.03
C ARG A 2 -19.02 -12.89 -3.88
N LEU A 3 -20.01 -13.33 -3.08
CA LEU A 3 -20.50 -12.56 -1.92
C LEU A 3 -19.42 -12.36 -0.83
N VAL A 4 -18.58 -13.37 -0.60
CA VAL A 4 -17.49 -13.28 0.40
C VAL A 4 -16.45 -12.24 -0.02
N ILE A 5 -16.07 -12.23 -1.29
CA ILE A 5 -15.12 -11.26 -1.85
C ILE A 5 -15.69 -9.84 -1.76
N ILE A 6 -16.98 -9.66 -2.09
CA ILE A 6 -17.67 -8.37 -1.97
C ILE A 6 -17.66 -7.88 -0.52
N LEU A 7 -17.97 -8.75 0.45
CA LEU A 7 -17.96 -8.40 1.87
C LEU A 7 -16.55 -8.05 2.36
N ILE A 8 -15.52 -8.77 1.92
CA ILE A 8 -14.11 -8.43 2.22
C ILE A 8 -13.76 -7.06 1.65
N ALA A 9 -14.10 -6.78 0.39
CA ALA A 9 -13.82 -5.49 -0.25
C ALA A 9 -14.54 -4.32 0.44
N ILE A 10 -15.81 -4.51 0.82
CA ILE A 10 -16.59 -3.51 1.56
C ILE A 10 -15.99 -3.29 2.96
N GLY A 11 -15.73 -4.36 3.70
CA GLY A 11 -15.11 -4.29 5.03
C GLY A 11 -13.77 -3.58 4.97
N TRP A 12 -12.95 -3.91 3.98
CA TRP A 12 -11.66 -3.28 3.76
C TRP A 12 -11.79 -1.79 3.44
N GLY A 13 -12.70 -1.40 2.54
CA GLY A 13 -12.99 0.00 2.22
C GLY A 13 -13.45 0.80 3.45
N ILE A 14 -14.36 0.25 4.25
CA ILE A 14 -14.85 0.88 5.49
C ILE A 14 -13.69 1.05 6.49
N SER A 15 -12.91 0.00 6.74
CA SER A 15 -11.76 0.06 7.66
C SER A 15 -10.73 1.10 7.22
N ALA A 16 -10.49 1.21 5.91
CA ALA A 16 -9.53 2.14 5.36
C ALA A 16 -10.02 3.60 5.46
N VAL A 17 -11.31 3.87 5.19
CA VAL A 17 -11.90 5.21 5.35
C VAL A 17 -11.90 5.62 6.82
N TRP A 18 -12.25 4.68 7.70
CA TRP A 18 -12.23 4.91 9.15
C TRP A 18 -10.82 5.19 9.67
N ALA A 19 -9.81 4.42 9.25
CA ALA A 19 -8.41 4.65 9.59
C ALA A 19 -7.92 6.04 9.14
N PHE A 20 -8.32 6.47 7.94
CA PHE A 20 -7.99 7.80 7.43
C PHE A 20 -8.64 8.91 8.25
N ALA A 21 -9.94 8.81 8.52
CA ALA A 21 -10.66 9.78 9.34
C ALA A 21 -10.06 9.89 10.76
N TRP A 22 -9.69 8.76 11.36
CA TRP A 22 -9.03 8.71 12.68
C TRP A 22 -7.64 9.36 12.68
N SER A 23 -6.90 9.24 11.57
CA SER A 23 -5.54 9.79 11.41
C SER A 23 -5.51 11.28 11.03
N ALA A 24 -6.65 11.90 10.69
CA ALA A 24 -6.70 13.23 10.09
C ALA A 24 -6.12 14.36 10.98
N SER A 25 -6.18 14.21 12.30
CA SER A 25 -5.59 15.13 13.28
C SER A 25 -4.25 14.67 13.85
N LYS A 26 -3.67 13.59 13.31
CA LYS A 26 -2.48 12.92 13.85
C LYS A 26 -1.21 13.27 13.03
N SER A 27 -0.09 12.64 13.39
CA SER A 27 1.22 12.84 12.77
C SER A 27 1.18 12.59 11.25
N ARG A 28 2.15 13.16 10.53
CA ARG A 28 2.27 12.98 9.07
C ARG A 28 2.40 11.50 8.69
N ASP A 29 3.13 10.72 9.48
CA ASP A 29 3.32 9.29 9.25
C ASP A 29 2.02 8.50 9.42
N ALA A 30 1.18 8.86 10.42
CA ALA A 30 -0.14 8.26 10.58
C ALA A 30 -1.04 8.51 9.37
N LYS A 31 -1.02 9.74 8.84
CA LYS A 31 -1.77 10.10 7.61
C LYS A 31 -1.27 9.33 6.40
N LEU A 32 0.04 9.22 6.22
CA LEU A 32 0.64 8.48 5.10
C LEU A 32 0.31 6.98 5.19
N THR A 33 0.39 6.40 6.38
CA THR A 33 0.08 4.98 6.60
C THR A 33 -1.40 4.70 6.35
N ALA A 34 -2.30 5.57 6.82
CA ALA A 34 -3.74 5.43 6.56
C ALA A 34 -4.08 5.62 5.07
N ALA A 35 -3.49 6.63 4.41
CA ALA A 35 -3.64 6.83 2.97
C ALA A 35 -3.11 5.64 2.16
N TYR A 36 -2.01 5.05 2.61
CA TYR A 36 -1.44 3.86 2.00
C TYR A 36 -2.36 2.64 2.14
N ILE A 37 -3.00 2.43 3.29
CA ILE A 37 -4.02 1.37 3.46
C ILE A 37 -5.19 1.56 2.49
N LEU A 38 -5.62 2.81 2.27
CA LEU A 38 -6.68 3.20 1.34
C LEU A 38 -6.30 3.08 -0.14
N LEU A 39 -5.02 3.24 -0.47
CA LEU A 39 -4.54 3.25 -1.85
C LEU A 39 -4.75 1.90 -2.54
N TRP A 40 -4.52 0.80 -1.83
CA TRP A 40 -4.53 -0.54 -2.42
C TRP A 40 -5.87 -1.01 -2.99
N PRO A 41 -7.02 -0.79 -2.34
CA PRO A 41 -8.33 -1.03 -2.95
C PRO A 41 -8.50 -0.29 -4.28
N LEU A 42 -8.08 0.98 -4.34
CA LEU A 42 -8.18 1.80 -5.54
C LEU A 42 -7.27 1.29 -6.65
N VAL A 43 -6.02 0.96 -6.33
CA VAL A 43 -5.08 0.34 -7.26
C VAL A 43 -5.63 -0.97 -7.81
N ALA A 44 -6.19 -1.84 -6.96
CA ALA A 44 -6.77 -3.11 -7.40
C ALA A 44 -7.91 -2.92 -8.41
N VAL A 45 -8.81 -1.95 -8.17
CA VAL A 45 -9.90 -1.63 -9.11
C VAL A 45 -9.35 -1.07 -10.42
N ILE A 46 -8.38 -0.15 -10.37
CA ILE A 46 -7.76 0.42 -11.58
C ILE A 46 -7.12 -0.68 -12.42
N LEU A 47 -6.35 -1.58 -11.81
CA LEU A 47 -5.69 -2.67 -12.55
C LEU A 47 -6.69 -3.62 -13.19
N LEU A 48 -7.75 -3.99 -12.48
CA LEU A 48 -8.83 -4.83 -13.01
C LEU A 48 -9.52 -4.20 -14.24
N LEU A 49 -9.70 -2.87 -14.22
CA LEU A 49 -10.33 -2.14 -15.34
C LEU A 49 -9.40 -1.95 -16.54
N ASN A 50 -8.08 -2.19 -16.39
CA ASN A 50 -7.06 -1.97 -17.42
C ASN A 50 -6.35 -3.27 -17.81
N GLU A 51 -7.02 -4.42 -17.70
CA GLU A 51 -6.46 -5.69 -18.18
C GLU A 51 -6.35 -5.70 -19.73
N PRO A 52 -5.24 -6.23 -20.31
CA PRO A 52 -4.08 -6.81 -19.62
C PRO A 52 -3.13 -5.73 -19.05
N VAL A 53 -2.64 -5.98 -17.83
CA VAL A 53 -1.71 -5.06 -17.13
C VAL A 53 -0.26 -5.42 -17.50
N PRO A 54 0.55 -4.47 -18.00
CA PRO A 54 1.94 -4.74 -18.35
C PRO A 54 2.80 -5.07 -17.13
N LEU A 55 3.85 -5.89 -17.29
CA LEU A 55 4.66 -6.39 -16.19
C LEU A 55 5.46 -5.29 -15.48
N TRP A 56 5.90 -4.26 -16.22
CA TRP A 56 6.56 -3.10 -15.63
C TRP A 56 5.67 -2.33 -14.64
N LEU A 57 4.34 -2.52 -14.70
CA LEU A 57 3.39 -1.94 -13.78
C LEU A 57 2.93 -2.94 -12.71
N SER A 58 2.61 -4.18 -13.08
CA SER A 58 2.10 -5.18 -12.14
C SER A 58 3.15 -5.64 -11.12
N VAL A 59 4.42 -5.75 -11.51
CA VAL A 59 5.52 -6.15 -10.62
C VAL A 59 5.73 -5.13 -9.48
N PRO A 60 5.91 -3.82 -9.74
CA PRO A 60 5.96 -2.81 -8.69
C PRO A 60 4.72 -2.78 -7.79
N VAL A 61 3.53 -2.98 -8.35
CA VAL A 61 2.29 -3.05 -7.58
C VAL A 61 2.34 -4.20 -6.58
N ILE A 62 2.76 -5.40 -7.00
CA ILE A 62 2.85 -6.55 -6.09
C ILE A 62 3.86 -6.32 -4.97
N PHE A 63 5.06 -5.82 -5.30
CA PHE A 63 6.07 -5.49 -4.29
C PHE A 63 5.64 -4.38 -3.36
N GLY A 64 4.97 -3.37 -3.91
CA GLY A 64 4.33 -2.34 -3.12
C GLY A 64 3.24 -2.94 -2.23
N PHE A 65 2.47 -3.92 -2.65
CA PHE A 65 1.40 -4.46 -1.83
C PHE A 65 1.92 -5.20 -0.58
N LEU A 66 3.14 -5.75 -0.61
CA LEU A 66 3.68 -6.52 0.52
C LEU A 66 3.70 -5.74 1.85
N PRO A 67 4.23 -4.49 1.93
CA PRO A 67 4.12 -3.67 3.13
C PRO A 67 2.71 -3.34 3.61
N TRP A 68 1.68 -3.48 2.76
CA TRP A 68 0.30 -3.23 3.17
C TRP A 68 -0.14 -4.14 4.32
N LEU A 69 0.36 -5.37 4.37
CA LEU A 69 0.10 -6.32 5.46
C LEU A 69 0.64 -5.81 6.82
N LEU A 70 1.68 -4.98 6.80
CA LEU A 70 2.32 -4.42 8.00
C LEU A 70 1.84 -3.01 8.34
N ALA A 71 1.13 -2.34 7.42
CA ALA A 71 0.67 -0.96 7.61
C ALA A 71 -0.32 -0.80 8.77
N GLY A 72 -1.19 -1.79 9.01
CA GLY A 72 -2.13 -1.79 10.14
C GLY A 72 -1.42 -1.79 11.50
N PRO A 73 -0.55 -2.77 11.78
CA PRO A 73 0.29 -2.78 12.99
C PRO A 73 1.12 -1.50 13.17
N HIS A 74 1.76 -1.00 12.10
CA HIS A 74 2.51 0.26 12.15
C HIS A 74 1.63 1.44 12.55
N LEU A 75 0.45 1.58 11.92
CA LEU A 75 -0.51 2.63 12.25
C LEU A 75 -0.96 2.55 13.72
N SER A 76 -1.23 1.35 14.22
CA SER A 76 -1.61 1.15 15.62
C SER A 76 -0.50 1.59 16.59
N ALA A 77 0.77 1.29 16.26
CA ALA A 77 1.91 1.67 17.08
C ALA A 77 2.07 3.19 17.15
N ILE A 78 2.10 3.88 16.01
CA ILE A 78 2.29 5.35 15.97
C ILE A 78 1.09 6.15 16.49
N LEU A 79 -0.11 5.57 16.48
CA LEU A 79 -1.29 6.16 17.11
C LEU A 79 -1.27 6.04 18.63
N THR A 80 -0.62 5.01 19.15
CA THR A 80 -0.47 4.76 20.60
C THR A 80 0.72 5.53 21.17
N ASP A 81 1.85 5.51 20.47
CA ASP A 81 3.08 6.19 20.83
C ASP A 81 3.67 6.90 19.61
N SER A 82 3.67 8.23 19.63
CA SER A 82 4.22 9.04 18.54
C SER A 82 5.73 8.89 18.35
N SER A 83 6.45 8.39 19.35
CA SER A 83 7.91 8.16 19.26
C SER A 83 8.27 6.98 18.36
N ALA A 84 7.30 6.10 18.05
CA ALA A 84 7.47 4.99 17.13
C ALA A 84 7.65 5.43 15.66
N SER A 85 7.38 6.71 15.34
CA SER A 85 7.59 7.25 14.00
C SER A 85 9.03 7.70 13.79
N GLN A 86 9.69 7.18 12.75
CA GLN A 86 11.06 7.53 12.41
C GLN A 86 11.14 8.50 11.22
N PRO A 87 12.02 9.53 11.25
CA PRO A 87 12.10 10.53 10.18
C PRO A 87 12.53 10.00 8.81
N ASP A 88 13.34 8.94 8.77
CA ASP A 88 13.87 8.35 7.52
C ASP A 88 13.09 7.12 7.05
N GLU A 89 11.91 6.91 7.64
CA GLU A 89 10.99 5.85 7.25
C GLU A 89 9.75 6.45 6.56
N ILE A 90 9.09 5.61 5.78
CA ILE A 90 7.75 5.81 5.26
C ILE A 90 7.01 4.54 5.63
N ILE A 91 5.93 4.67 6.41
CA ILE A 91 5.08 3.55 6.84
C ILE A 91 5.85 2.41 7.54
N GLY A 92 6.87 2.77 8.34
CA GLY A 92 7.71 1.81 9.06
C GLY A 92 8.76 1.11 8.19
N ILE A 93 8.99 1.60 6.97
CA ILE A 93 10.00 1.07 6.05
C ILE A 93 10.98 2.17 5.65
N PRO A 94 12.30 1.91 5.70
CA PRO A 94 13.31 2.89 5.29
C PRO A 94 13.06 3.46 3.88
N ARG A 95 13.22 4.77 3.73
CA ARG A 95 13.04 5.46 2.44
C ARG A 95 13.93 4.91 1.33
N SER A 96 15.13 4.44 1.69
CA SER A 96 16.05 3.80 0.75
C SER A 96 15.45 2.54 0.13
N TYR A 97 14.69 1.75 0.90
CA TYR A 97 14.07 0.51 0.43
C TYR A 97 12.93 0.81 -0.55
N TRP A 98 12.14 1.85 -0.28
CA TRP A 98 11.13 2.33 -1.23
C TRP A 98 11.74 2.74 -2.57
N LYS A 99 12.84 3.51 -2.52
CA LYS A 99 13.51 3.99 -3.74
C LYS A 99 14.14 2.86 -4.55
N TRP A 100 15.00 2.06 -3.91
CA TRP A 100 15.75 1.02 -4.61
C TRP A 100 14.90 -0.20 -4.93
N GLY A 101 13.99 -0.59 -4.03
CA GLY A 101 13.03 -1.66 -4.26
C GLY A 101 12.04 -1.32 -5.38
N GLY A 102 11.51 -0.09 -5.38
CA GLY A 102 10.63 0.38 -6.45
C GLY A 102 11.33 0.42 -7.81
N LEU A 103 12.55 0.96 -7.87
CA LEU A 103 13.35 0.96 -9.10
C LEU A 103 13.65 -0.46 -9.59
N ALA A 104 14.10 -1.35 -8.69
CA ALA A 104 14.38 -2.73 -9.03
C ALA A 104 13.12 -3.46 -9.55
N ALA A 105 11.96 -3.23 -8.93
CA ALA A 105 10.70 -3.84 -9.37
C ALA A 105 10.27 -3.36 -10.77
N VAL A 106 10.44 -2.07 -11.09
CA VAL A 106 10.14 -1.55 -12.44
C VAL A 106 11.10 -2.15 -13.46
N LEU A 107 12.41 -2.16 -13.18
CA LEU A 107 13.42 -2.73 -14.07
C LEU A 107 13.19 -4.23 -14.30
N LEU A 108 12.81 -4.95 -13.24
CA LEU A 108 12.47 -6.38 -13.32
C LEU A 108 11.24 -6.59 -14.22
N GLY A 109 10.19 -5.79 -14.02
CA GLY A 109 9.00 -5.85 -14.86
C GLY A 109 9.30 -5.53 -16.32
N LEU A 110 10.11 -4.49 -16.61
CA LEU A 110 10.55 -4.16 -17.97
C LEU A 110 11.38 -5.29 -18.61
N LEU A 111 12.27 -5.91 -17.84
CA LEU A 111 13.08 -7.03 -18.31
C LEU A 111 12.19 -8.18 -18.78
N PHE A 112 11.14 -8.50 -18.02
CA PHE A 112 10.23 -9.60 -18.34
C PHE A 112 9.12 -9.24 -19.33
N ASP A 113 8.75 -7.96 -19.46
CA ASP A 113 7.78 -7.49 -20.46
C ASP A 113 8.26 -7.79 -21.88
N GLY A 114 9.57 -7.79 -22.13
CA GLY A 114 10.16 -8.20 -23.40
C GLY A 114 10.04 -9.70 -23.72
N TYR A 115 9.57 -10.52 -22.76
CA TYR A 115 9.38 -11.96 -22.90
C TYR A 115 7.92 -12.41 -22.74
N ALA A 116 7.00 -11.48 -22.45
CA ALA A 116 5.57 -11.72 -22.24
C ALA A 116 4.75 -11.45 -23.52
#